data_AF-A0A9P5V4G1-F1
#
_entry.id   AF-A0A9P5V4G1-F1
#
_cell.length_a   1.000
_cell.length_b   1.000
_cell.length_c   1.000
_cell.angle_alpha   90.00
_cell.angle_beta   90.00
_cell.angle_gamma   90.00
#
_symmetry.space_group_name_H-M   'P 1'
#
loop_
_entity.id
_entity.type
_entity.pdbx_description
1 polymer ?
#
loop_
_entity_poly.entity_id
_entity_poly.type
_entity_poly.pdbx_seq_one_letter_code
_entity_poly.pdbx_strand_id
1 'polypeptide(L)'
;MGLIVLVQQWFDGVGPSNAFTLHGLWPDTCAGGHGPPNGCDPRRSYNNAAARLKSFKGTPPRFMDEMNTYWGSFKGDNNGFWSHEWSKHGTCISNLAPACILNYTPNQDVYDYFRQGLDLRAQYDLTRLWLMQGFCRGRRQM
;
A
#
# COMPACT_ATOMS: atom_id res chain seq x y z
N MET A 1 4.95 -4.25 -16.96
CA MET A 1 4.69 -2.90 -16.39
C MET A 1 6.02 -2.26 -16.05
N GLY A 2 6.10 -0.93 -16.04
CA GLY A 2 7.39 -0.24 -15.91
C GLY A 2 7.33 1.16 -15.30
N LEU A 3 6.14 1.67 -15.01
CA LEU A 3 5.93 2.88 -14.22
C LEU A 3 5.33 2.47 -12.87
N ILE A 4 5.82 3.04 -11.76
CA ILE A 4 5.22 2.85 -10.43
C ILE A 4 4.64 4.18 -9.97
N VAL A 5 3.35 4.17 -9.60
CA VAL A 5 2.64 5.32 -9.07
C VAL A 5 2.40 5.11 -7.57
N LEU A 6 2.94 5.99 -6.74
CA LEU A 6 2.65 6.05 -5.31
C LEU A 6 1.40 6.92 -5.09
N VAL A 7 0.31 6.29 -4.66
CA VAL A 7 -0.97 6.98 -4.45
C VAL A 7 -1.20 7.20 -2.97
N GLN A 8 -1.17 8.47 -2.58
CA GLN A 8 -1.49 8.92 -1.23
C GLN A 8 -2.84 9.63 -1.22
N GLN A 9 -3.54 9.56 -0.09
CA GLN A 9 -4.86 10.14 0.11
C GLN A 9 -4.91 10.98 1.38
N TRP A 10 -5.78 11.98 1.36
CA TRP A 10 -6.11 12.81 2.51
C TRP A 10 -7.59 12.66 2.82
N PHE A 11 -7.92 11.76 3.74
CA PHE A 11 -9.31 11.44 4.09
C PHE A 11 -9.56 11.62 5.58
N ASP A 12 -10.62 12.35 5.92
CA ASP A 12 -11.01 12.61 7.30
C ASP A 12 -11.47 11.31 7.98
N GLY A 13 -10.78 10.87 9.02
CA GLY A 13 -11.09 9.63 9.73
C GLY A 13 -10.22 8.43 9.33
N VAL A 14 -9.27 8.60 8.41
CA VAL A 14 -8.24 7.59 8.10
C VAL A 14 -6.87 8.11 8.47
N GLY A 15 -6.25 7.47 9.46
CA GLY A 15 -4.91 7.81 9.94
C GLY A 15 -4.82 9.16 10.68
N PRO A 16 -3.59 9.62 10.95
CA PRO A 16 -3.35 10.86 11.70
C PRO A 16 -3.86 12.10 10.97
N SER A 17 -4.35 13.07 11.73
CA SER A 17 -4.88 14.34 11.19
C SER A 17 -3.82 15.20 10.48
N ASN A 18 -2.55 14.89 10.70
CA ASN A 18 -1.37 15.59 10.21
C ASN A 18 -0.51 14.69 9.30
N ALA A 19 -1.11 13.72 8.62
CA ALA A 19 -0.37 12.84 7.72
C ALA A 19 -1.22 12.36 6.55
N PHE A 20 -0.67 12.41 5.33
CA PHE A 20 -1.25 11.66 4.21
C PHE A 20 -1.15 10.16 4.51
N THR A 21 -2.17 9.40 4.12
CA THR A 21 -2.19 7.95 4.19
C THR A 21 -2.07 7.35 2.80
N LEU A 22 -1.76 6.06 2.71
CA LEU A 22 -1.66 5.34 1.45
C LEU A 22 -3.05 4.95 0.96
N HIS A 23 -3.25 5.15 -0.33
CA HIS A 23 -4.26 4.40 -1.07
C HIS A 23 -3.59 3.14 -1.66
N GLY A 24 -2.49 3.31 -2.39
CA GLY A 24 -1.90 2.21 -3.12
C GLY A 24 -0.52 2.47 -3.73
N LEU A 25 0.10 1.38 -4.21
CA LEU A 25 1.34 1.40 -4.98
C LEU A 25 1.10 0.68 -6.31
N TRP A 26 0.90 1.43 -7.38
CA TRP A 26 0.31 0.90 -8.60
C TRP A 26 1.32 0.80 -9.74
N PRO A 27 1.59 -0.42 -10.24
CA PRO A 27 2.35 -0.57 -11.46
C PRO A 27 1.46 -0.28 -12.67
N ASP A 28 1.91 0.67 -13.48
CA ASP A 28 1.31 1.05 -14.75
C ASP A 28 2.23 0.67 -15.92
N THR A 29 1.66 0.69 -17.13
CA THR A 29 2.43 0.59 -18.37
C THR A 29 3.29 1.83 -18.58
N CYS A 30 4.39 1.71 -19.33
CA CYS A 30 5.27 2.84 -19.61
C CYS A 30 4.58 3.98 -20.38
N ALA A 31 3.49 3.68 -21.09
CA ALA A 31 2.66 4.66 -21.79
C ALA A 31 1.62 5.34 -20.89
N GLY A 32 1.61 5.05 -19.58
CA GLY A 32 0.67 5.63 -18.60
C GLY A 32 -0.69 4.91 -18.51
N GLY A 33 -0.90 3.82 -19.24
CA GLY A 33 -2.09 2.98 -19.11
C GLY A 33 -2.05 2.08 -17.86
N HIS A 34 -3.21 1.82 -17.26
CA HIS A 34 -3.33 0.98 -16.07
C HIS A 34 -3.02 -0.50 -16.31
N GLY A 35 -2.70 -1.21 -15.22
CA GLY A 35 -2.66 -2.66 -15.21
C GLY A 35 -4.02 -3.33 -15.45
N PRO A 36 -4.04 -4.66 -15.71
CA PRO A 36 -5.29 -5.41 -15.88
C PRO A 36 -6.23 -5.20 -14.69
N PRO A 37 -7.54 -5.06 -14.92
CA PRO A 37 -8.50 -4.69 -13.87
C PRO A 37 -8.58 -5.72 -12.73
N ASN A 38 -8.18 -6.96 -12.98
CA ASN A 38 -8.21 -8.08 -12.03
C ASN A 38 -6.80 -8.52 -11.58
N GLY A 39 -5.77 -7.70 -11.82
CA GLY A 39 -4.38 -8.04 -11.52
C GLY A 39 -3.74 -8.98 -12.54
N CYS A 40 -2.50 -9.38 -12.27
CA CYS A 40 -1.64 -10.09 -13.21
C CYS A 40 -1.43 -11.56 -12.87
N ASP A 41 -1.84 -11.99 -11.68
CA ASP A 41 -1.68 -13.38 -11.24
C ASP A 41 -2.85 -13.83 -10.34
N PRO A 42 -3.84 -14.55 -10.91
CA PRO A 42 -4.98 -15.06 -10.15
C PRO A 42 -4.59 -16.05 -9.05
N ARG A 43 -3.45 -16.74 -9.16
CA ARG A 43 -2.98 -17.70 -8.13
C ARG A 43 -2.46 -16.99 -6.89
N ARG A 44 -2.09 -15.72 -7.04
CA ARG A 44 -1.68 -14.84 -5.95
C ARG A 44 -2.75 -13.83 -5.56
N SER A 45 -3.98 -13.96 -6.08
CA SER A 45 -5.11 -13.16 -5.65
C SER A 45 -5.66 -13.70 -4.32
N TYR A 46 -5.79 -12.83 -3.32
CA TYR A 46 -6.13 -13.22 -1.96
C TYR A 46 -7.21 -12.31 -1.40
N ASN A 47 -8.10 -12.87 -0.58
CA ASN A 47 -9.12 -12.14 0.18
C ASN A 47 -8.79 -12.01 1.68
N ASN A 48 -7.58 -12.43 2.08
CA ASN A 48 -7.13 -12.52 3.47
C ASN A 48 -5.77 -11.88 3.71
N ALA A 49 -5.47 -10.75 3.04
CA ALA A 49 -4.18 -10.06 3.12
C ALA A 49 -3.74 -9.78 4.56
N ALA A 50 -4.66 -9.37 5.45
CA ALA A 50 -4.33 -9.09 6.86
C ALA A 50 -3.78 -10.34 7.58
N ALA A 51 -4.34 -11.52 7.33
CA ALA A 51 -3.88 -12.77 7.92
C ALA A 51 -2.53 -13.22 7.34
N ARG A 52 -2.30 -13.00 6.04
CA ARG A 52 -1.02 -13.28 5.37
C ARG A 52 0.11 -12.44 5.92
N LEU A 53 -0.11 -11.13 6.08
CA LEU A 53 0.84 -10.22 6.71
C LEU A 53 1.17 -10.67 8.14
N LYS A 54 0.17 -11.02 8.96
CA LYS A 54 0.40 -11.50 10.34
C LYS A 54 1.13 -12.85 10.41
N SER A 55 0.94 -13.73 9.43
CA SER A 55 1.53 -15.07 9.42
C SER A 55 2.92 -15.13 8.79
N PHE A 56 3.35 -14.09 8.08
CA PHE A 56 4.71 -13.99 7.60
C PHE A 56 5.68 -13.85 8.78
N LYS A 57 6.62 -14.78 8.93
CA LYS A 57 7.57 -14.82 10.06
C LYS A 57 8.46 -13.58 10.15
N GLY A 58 8.70 -12.90 9.02
CA GLY A 58 9.50 -11.67 8.97
C GLY A 58 8.73 -10.41 9.39
N THR A 59 7.44 -10.50 9.68
CA THR A 59 6.63 -9.34 10.08
C THR A 59 7.02 -8.83 11.47
N PRO A 60 7.56 -7.60 11.60
CA PRO A 60 7.95 -7.07 12.89
C PRO A 60 6.73 -6.64 13.71
N PRO A 61 6.84 -6.55 15.06
CA PRO A 61 5.69 -6.33 15.95
C PRO A 61 4.82 -5.11 15.63
N ARG A 62 5.42 -4.01 15.15
CA ARG A 62 4.73 -2.75 14.86
C ARG A 62 4.19 -2.63 13.44
N PHE A 63 4.47 -3.60 12.57
CA PHE A 63 4.10 -3.50 11.17
C PHE A 63 2.58 -3.40 10.96
N MET A 64 1.79 -4.18 11.71
CA MET A 64 0.34 -4.10 11.60
C MET A 64 -0.21 -2.77 12.14
N ASP A 65 0.44 -2.16 13.12
CA ASP A 65 0.08 -0.82 13.61
C ASP A 65 0.37 0.24 12.56
N GLU A 66 1.51 0.14 11.85
CA GLU A 66 1.83 1.01 10.71
C GLU A 66 0.81 0.85 9.58
N MET A 67 0.45 -0.38 9.23
CA MET A 67 -0.59 -0.68 8.23
C MET A 67 -1.94 -0.05 8.62
N ASN A 68 -2.38 -0.23 9.86
CA ASN A 68 -3.64 0.35 10.34
C ASN A 68 -3.60 1.88 10.40
N THR A 69 -2.46 2.46 10.74
CA THR A 69 -2.29 3.92 10.90
C THR A 69 -2.18 4.61 9.55
N TYR A 70 -1.47 4.01 8.60
CA TYR A 70 -1.01 4.71 7.40
C TYR A 70 -1.49 4.10 6.09
N TRP A 71 -2.14 2.95 6.10
CA TRP A 71 -2.76 2.34 4.92
C TRP A 71 -4.19 1.88 5.21
N GLY A 72 -4.93 2.67 5.99
CA GLY A 72 -6.29 2.33 6.41
C GLY A 72 -7.34 2.49 5.31
N SER A 73 -8.42 1.70 5.42
CA SER A 73 -9.60 1.80 4.57
C SER A 73 -10.54 2.89 5.08
N PHE A 74 -10.97 3.80 4.19
CA PHE A 74 -12.02 4.77 4.52
C PHE A 74 -13.39 4.13 4.73
N LYS A 75 -13.56 2.86 4.31
CA LYS A 75 -14.79 2.08 4.52
C LYS A 75 -14.74 1.26 5.83
N GLY A 76 -13.65 1.31 6.58
CA GLY A 76 -13.45 0.57 7.83
C GLY A 76 -13.03 -0.89 7.66
N ASP A 77 -13.13 -1.48 6.46
CA ASP A 77 -12.61 -2.83 6.17
C ASP A 77 -11.18 -2.78 5.61
N ASN A 78 -10.21 -2.87 6.51
CA ASN A 78 -8.79 -2.92 6.16
C ASN A 78 -8.42 -4.21 5.41
N ASN A 79 -8.97 -5.37 5.78
CA ASN A 79 -8.60 -6.62 5.13
C ASN A 79 -9.09 -6.66 3.68
N GLY A 80 -10.34 -6.27 3.42
CA GLY A 80 -10.87 -6.16 2.07
C GLY A 80 -10.10 -5.16 1.23
N PHE A 81 -9.74 -4.01 1.81
CA PHE A 81 -8.95 -3.00 1.12
C PHE A 81 -7.53 -3.48 0.77
N TRP A 82 -6.77 -4.02 1.71
CA TRP A 82 -5.44 -4.55 1.44
C TRP A 82 -5.49 -5.73 0.46
N SER A 83 -6.52 -6.57 0.55
CA SER A 83 -6.74 -7.67 -0.40
C SER A 83 -6.96 -7.15 -1.83
N HIS A 84 -7.69 -6.04 -1.99
CA HIS A 84 -7.85 -5.35 -3.28
C HIS A 84 -6.50 -4.83 -3.81
N GLU A 85 -5.79 -4.04 -3.00
CA GLU A 85 -4.52 -3.44 -3.38
C GLU A 85 -3.48 -4.49 -3.79
N TRP A 86 -3.34 -5.56 -3.01
CA TRP A 86 -2.44 -6.65 -3.36
C TRP A 86 -2.89 -7.38 -4.64
N SER A 87 -4.15 -7.83 -4.70
CA SER A 87 -4.60 -8.70 -5.78
C SER A 87 -4.60 -7.98 -7.12
N LYS A 88 -5.01 -6.71 -7.15
CA LYS A 88 -5.10 -5.91 -8.37
C LYS A 88 -3.77 -5.28 -8.78
N HIS A 89 -2.95 -4.83 -7.83
CA HIS A 89 -1.74 -4.06 -8.12
C HIS A 89 -0.46 -4.80 -7.71
N GLY A 90 -0.38 -5.34 -6.50
CA GLY A 90 0.79 -6.08 -6.00
C GLY A 90 1.16 -7.29 -6.87
N THR A 91 0.18 -8.05 -7.36
CA THR A 91 0.41 -9.20 -8.26
C THR A 91 1.09 -8.82 -9.58
N CYS A 92 1.04 -7.54 -9.96
CA CYS A 92 1.60 -7.04 -11.20
C CYS A 92 3.04 -6.52 -11.09
N ILE A 93 3.63 -6.53 -9.88
CA ILE A 93 5.05 -6.21 -9.69
C ILE A 93 5.86 -7.48 -9.91
N SER A 94 6.47 -7.60 -11.09
CA SER A 94 7.21 -8.81 -11.50
C SER A 94 8.36 -9.16 -10.55
N ASN A 95 9.05 -8.15 -10.00
CA ASN A 95 10.18 -8.36 -9.09
C ASN A 95 9.78 -8.95 -7.73
N LEU A 96 8.49 -8.91 -7.39
CA LEU A 96 7.93 -9.55 -6.19
C LEU A 96 7.34 -10.93 -6.49
N ALA A 97 7.48 -11.46 -7.71
CA ALA A 97 7.06 -12.83 -7.96
C ALA A 97 7.90 -13.80 -7.10
N PRO A 98 7.31 -14.86 -6.52
CA PRO A 98 8.05 -15.81 -5.69
C PRO A 98 9.31 -16.39 -6.37
N ALA A 99 9.29 -16.55 -7.69
CA ALA A 99 10.44 -17.03 -8.48
C ALA A 99 11.63 -16.04 -8.52
N CYS A 100 11.40 -14.76 -8.22
CA CYS A 100 12.44 -13.73 -8.17
C CYS A 100 13.06 -13.56 -6.78
N ILE A 101 12.50 -14.20 -5.75
CA ILE A 101 12.94 -14.08 -4.36
C ILE A 101 13.76 -15.31 -3.98
N LEU A 102 15.05 -15.11 -3.71
CA LEU A 102 15.93 -16.19 -3.27
C LEU A 102 15.46 -16.72 -1.90
N ASN A 103 15.34 -18.04 -1.77
CA ASN A 103 14.84 -18.71 -0.56
C ASN A 103 13.46 -18.21 -0.12
N TYR A 104 12.56 -18.01 -1.08
CA TYR A 104 11.20 -17.53 -0.84
C TYR A 104 10.51 -18.23 0.32
N THR A 105 10.00 -17.43 1.25
CA THR A 105 9.13 -17.91 2.33
C THR A 105 7.69 -17.51 2.04
N PRO A 106 6.68 -18.36 2.31
CA PRO A 106 5.28 -18.01 2.05
C PRO A 106 4.85 -16.66 2.63
N ASN A 107 4.16 -15.86 1.82
CA ASN A 107 3.68 -14.49 2.10
C ASN A 107 4.77 -13.40 2.15
N GLN A 108 6.02 -13.71 1.81
CA GLN A 108 7.09 -12.72 1.74
C GLN A 108 6.79 -11.64 0.69
N ASP A 109 6.27 -12.02 -0.48
CA ASP A 109 5.91 -11.10 -1.56
C ASP A 109 4.80 -10.11 -1.16
N VAL A 110 3.78 -10.61 -0.46
CA VAL A 110 2.72 -9.78 0.12
C VAL A 110 3.31 -8.78 1.11
N TYR A 111 4.15 -9.25 2.04
CA TYR A 111 4.82 -8.39 3.02
C TYR A 111 5.68 -7.32 2.35
N ASP A 112 6.54 -7.72 1.41
CA ASP A 112 7.47 -6.83 0.72
C ASP A 112 6.73 -5.71 -0.05
N TYR A 113 5.59 -6.02 -0.68
CA TYR A 113 4.74 -5.01 -1.32
C TYR A 113 4.26 -3.93 -0.35
N PHE A 114 3.69 -4.35 0.79
CA PHE A 114 3.14 -3.41 1.77
C PHE A 114 4.24 -2.66 2.53
N ARG A 115 5.36 -3.31 2.86
CA ARG A 115 6.54 -2.67 3.43
C ARG A 115 7.07 -1.59 2.49
N GLN A 116 7.24 -1.89 1.21
CA GLN A 116 7.75 -0.94 0.22
C GLN A 116 6.83 0.28 0.06
N GLY A 117 5.50 0.09 0.06
CA GLY A 117 4.56 1.20 0.02
C GLY A 117 4.64 2.08 1.26
N LEU A 118 4.74 1.49 2.47
CA LEU A 118 4.94 2.24 3.72
C LEU A 118 6.26 3.01 3.73
N ASP A 119 7.35 2.41 3.26
CA ASP A 119 8.66 3.08 3.14
C ASP A 119 8.62 4.27 2.20
N LEU A 120 8.03 4.11 1.01
CA LEU A 120 7.90 5.20 0.05
C LEU A 120 7.04 6.33 0.60
N ARG A 121 5.93 6.02 1.28
CA ARG A 121 5.10 7.04 1.94
C ARG A 121 5.90 7.82 2.97
N ALA A 122 6.67 7.13 3.82
CA ALA A 122 7.48 7.78 4.84
C ALA A 122 8.60 8.66 4.22
N GLN A 123 9.20 8.20 3.13
CA GLN A 123 10.21 8.96 2.37
C GLN A 123 9.61 10.22 1.71
N TYR A 124 8.42 10.09 1.12
CA TYR A 124 7.72 11.17 0.43
C TYR A 124 6.57 11.72 1.28
N ASP A 125 6.92 12.27 2.45
CA ASP A 125 5.97 12.90 3.39
C ASP A 125 5.39 14.20 2.81
N LEU A 126 4.26 14.06 2.11
CA LEU A 126 3.54 15.18 1.50
C LEU A 126 3.06 16.20 2.54
N THR A 127 2.74 15.78 3.76
CA THR A 127 2.30 16.71 4.81
C THR A 127 3.43 17.63 5.21
N ARG A 128 4.61 17.08 5.44
CA ARG A 128 5.80 17.89 5.74
C ARG A 128 6.11 18.88 4.63
N LEU A 129 6.04 18.45 3.37
CA LEU A 129 6.30 19.32 2.22
C LEU A 129 5.32 20.51 2.16
N TRP A 130 4.04 20.25 2.42
CA TRP A 130 3.01 21.30 2.43
C TRP A 130 3.19 22.27 3.61
N LEU A 131 3.47 21.74 4.80
CA LEU A 131 3.72 22.55 6.00
C LEU A 131 4.93 23.48 5.81
N MET A 132 5.98 23.02 5.13
CA MET A 132 7.16 23.85 4.81
C MET A 132 6.84 25.03 3.88
N GLN A 133 5.76 24.96 3.11
CA GLN A 133 5.27 26.05 2.27
C GLN A 133 4.21 26.91 2.97
N GLY A 134 3.95 26.68 4.26
CA GLY A 134 2.92 27.38 5.03
C GLY A 134 1.50 26.87 4.79
N PHE A 135 1.32 25.78 4.02
CA PHE A 135 0.01 25.17 3.84
C PHE A 135 -0.30 24.24 5.02
N CYS A 136 -1.47 24.41 5.63
CA CYS A 136 -1.97 23.55 6.70
C CYS A 136 -3.32 22.95 6.31
N ARG A 137 -3.75 21.91 7.03
CA ARG A 137 -5.09 21.37 6.88
C ARG A 137 -6.12 22.44 7.26
N GLY A 138 -6.92 22.88 6.29
CA GLY A 138 -8.09 23.71 6.57
C GLY A 138 -9.06 22.95 7.49
N ARG A 139 -9.57 23.61 8.53
CA ARG A 139 -10.76 23.09 9.23
C ARG A 139 -11.92 23.21 8.25
N ARG A 140 -12.67 22.12 8.00
CA ARG A 140 -14.01 22.27 7.41
C ARG A 140 -14.77 23.21 8.34
N GLN A 141 -15.24 24.35 7.82
CA GLN A 141 -16.33 25.05 8.46
C GLN A 141 -17.50 24.06 8.46
N MET A 142 -17.86 23.56 9.64
CA MET A 142 -19.17 22.95 9.85
C MET A 142 -20.20 24.07 9.96
#